data_AF-A0A561C9W2-F1
#
_entry.id   AF-A0A561C9W2-F1
#
_cell.length_a   1.000
_cell.length_b   1.000
_cell.length_c   1.000
_cell.angle_alpha   90.00
_cell.angle_beta   90.00
_cell.angle_gamma   90.00
#
_symmetry.space_group_name_H-M   'P 1'
#
loop_
_entity.id
_entity.type
_entity.pdbx_description
1 polymer ?
#
loop_
_entity_poly.entity_id
_entity_poly.type
_entity_poly.pdbx_seq_one_letter_code
_entity_poly.pdbx_strand_id
1 'polypeptide(L)'
;MFRMRLSALSLVISGLLFVLYPTIRPFSDETSLQGATAFASTNWLVAHILAIVAFTLLPIGLLGLHNSLQGTAVNSLAYWAIVLCLIGIGLTLPIYGGETFGLHAIGEEAIRQRTTTLVSLATVVRSGAGLAMFLVGLLLLAIAAIILAITIWWSGRYPKWSGVPFALGMGLYTPQFFFGQPLRITHGILVAIGCLWIAVGLWRQSNQNIGWKLQSTTLHSER
;
A
#
# COMPACT_ATOMS: atom_id res chain seq x y z
N MET A 1 4.64 21.71 -7.45
CA MET A 1 4.24 22.05 -6.06
C MET A 1 2.95 21.34 -5.67
N PHE A 2 1.80 21.60 -6.33
CA PHE A 2 0.57 20.83 -6.13
C PHE A 2 0.78 19.30 -6.20
N ARG A 3 1.55 18.86 -7.21
CA ARG A 3 1.92 17.44 -7.39
C ARG A 3 2.62 16.80 -6.19
N MET A 4 3.52 17.52 -5.50
CA MET A 4 4.23 16.97 -4.31
C MET A 4 3.32 16.87 -3.08
N ARG A 5 2.42 17.85 -2.88
CA ARG A 5 1.43 17.80 -1.80
C ARG A 5 0.42 16.69 -2.02
N LEU A 6 -0.02 16.51 -3.28
CA LEU A 6 -0.90 15.39 -3.65
C LEU A 6 -0.21 14.05 -3.36
N SER A 7 1.04 13.86 -3.77
CA SER A 7 1.79 12.64 -3.45
C SER A 7 1.97 12.42 -1.94
N ALA A 8 2.30 13.46 -1.17
CA ALA A 8 2.38 13.34 0.28
C ALA A 8 1.03 12.91 0.88
N LEU A 9 -0.08 13.53 0.46
CA LEU A 9 -1.43 13.14 0.88
C LEU A 9 -1.78 11.70 0.47
N SER A 10 -1.42 11.27 -0.75
CA SER A 10 -1.63 9.89 -1.19
C SER A 10 -0.90 8.89 -0.30
N LEU A 11 0.34 9.18 0.13
CA LEU A 11 1.06 8.34 1.10
C LEU A 11 0.38 8.31 2.47
N VAL A 12 -0.04 9.46 2.99
CA VAL A 12 -0.76 9.55 4.27
C VAL A 12 -2.03 8.69 4.22
N ILE A 13 -2.86 8.90 3.20
CA ILE A 13 -4.13 8.17 3.05
C ILE A 13 -3.84 6.67 2.87
N SER A 14 -2.91 6.30 1.98
CA SER A 14 -2.51 4.90 1.76
C SER A 14 -2.08 4.22 3.07
N GLY A 15 -1.21 4.85 3.86
CA GLY A 15 -0.77 4.34 5.15
C GLY A 15 -1.93 4.13 6.13
N LEU A 16 -2.83 5.10 6.27
CA LEU A 16 -4.00 4.97 7.15
C LEU A 16 -4.92 3.83 6.69
N LEU A 17 -5.14 3.68 5.39
CA LEU A 17 -5.98 2.62 4.85
C LEU A 17 -5.38 1.22 5.08
N PHE A 18 -4.06 1.07 5.06
CA PHE A 18 -3.40 -0.21 5.43
C PHE A 18 -3.61 -0.60 6.89
N VAL A 19 -3.86 0.36 7.80
CA VAL A 19 -4.25 0.08 9.19
C VAL A 19 -5.73 -0.26 9.26
N LEU A 20 -6.58 0.51 8.57
CA LEU A 20 -8.03 0.34 8.63
C LEU A 20 -8.49 -0.99 8.03
N TYR A 21 -7.84 -1.47 6.97
CA TYR A 21 -8.17 -2.75 6.33
C TYR A 21 -8.26 -3.92 7.33
N PRO A 22 -7.18 -4.34 8.02
CA PRO A 22 -7.24 -5.45 8.97
C PRO A 22 -8.03 -5.10 10.25
N THR A 23 -8.23 -3.82 10.54
CA THR A 23 -9.04 -3.38 11.70
C THR A 23 -10.53 -3.62 11.46
N ILE A 24 -11.02 -3.32 10.26
CA ILE A 24 -12.44 -3.43 9.90
C ILE A 24 -12.80 -4.82 9.39
N ARG A 25 -11.85 -5.52 8.74
CA ARG A 25 -12.07 -6.86 8.20
C ARG A 25 -12.55 -7.79 9.32
N PRO A 26 -13.71 -8.46 9.18
CA PRO A 26 -14.15 -9.43 10.17
C PRO A 26 -13.27 -10.68 10.11
N PHE A 27 -12.92 -11.21 11.28
CA PHE A 27 -12.20 -12.48 11.43
C PHE A 27 -13.13 -13.49 12.11
N SER A 28 -13.23 -14.67 11.51
CA SER A 28 -14.05 -15.78 12.01
C SER A 28 -13.51 -17.10 11.42
N ASP A 29 -14.12 -18.22 11.77
CA ASP A 29 -13.83 -19.49 11.11
C ASP A 29 -14.35 -19.46 9.67
N GLU A 30 -13.44 -19.19 8.74
CA GLU A 30 -13.66 -19.09 7.29
C GLU A 30 -14.00 -20.44 6.62
N THR A 31 -14.21 -21.52 7.39
CA THR A 31 -14.73 -22.82 6.90
C THR A 31 -16.19 -23.08 7.30
N SER A 32 -16.76 -22.20 8.11
CA SER A 32 -18.09 -22.35 8.73
C SER A 32 -19.13 -21.36 8.16
N LEU A 33 -20.38 -21.47 8.63
CA LEU A 33 -21.42 -20.46 8.38
C LEU A 33 -21.08 -19.09 9.02
N GLN A 34 -20.25 -19.05 10.06
CA GLN A 34 -19.73 -17.79 10.59
C GLN A 34 -18.81 -17.12 9.56
N GLY A 35 -17.97 -17.91 8.90
CA GLY A 35 -17.15 -17.48 7.76
C GLY A 35 -17.98 -16.94 6.60
N ALA A 36 -19.05 -17.65 6.23
CA ALA A 36 -20.01 -17.17 5.22
C ALA A 36 -20.62 -15.82 5.61
N THR A 37 -21.06 -15.67 6.87
CA THR A 37 -21.58 -14.40 7.43
C THR A 37 -20.56 -13.28 7.37
N ALA A 38 -19.30 -13.58 7.70
CA ALA A 38 -18.21 -12.62 7.61
C ALA A 38 -17.99 -12.17 6.15
N PHE A 39 -17.89 -13.10 5.20
CA PHE A 39 -17.72 -12.79 3.78
C PHE A 39 -18.87 -11.94 3.22
N ALA A 40 -20.11 -12.27 3.56
CA ALA A 40 -21.31 -11.55 3.13
C ALA A 40 -21.49 -10.17 3.80
N SER A 41 -20.65 -9.80 4.76
CA SER A 41 -20.83 -8.55 5.50
C SER A 41 -20.34 -7.32 4.73
N THR A 42 -20.97 -6.17 4.97
CA THR A 42 -20.50 -4.88 4.46
C THR A 42 -19.08 -4.56 4.94
N ASN A 43 -18.73 -4.95 6.18
CA ASN A 43 -17.39 -4.74 6.73
C ASN A 43 -16.32 -5.47 5.92
N TRP A 44 -16.61 -6.68 5.43
CA TRP A 44 -15.72 -7.41 4.54
C TRP A 44 -15.48 -6.66 3.23
N LEU A 45 -16.56 -6.24 2.58
CA LEU A 45 -16.50 -5.49 1.32
C LEU A 45 -15.70 -4.19 1.49
N VAL A 46 -16.07 -3.37 2.48
CA VAL A 46 -15.42 -2.09 2.78
C VAL A 46 -13.94 -2.30 3.08
N ALA A 47 -13.59 -3.26 3.95
CA ALA A 47 -12.21 -3.52 4.31
C ALA A 47 -11.33 -3.80 3.07
N HIS A 48 -11.78 -4.69 2.17
CA HIS A 48 -10.98 -5.04 0.99
C HIS A 48 -10.94 -3.91 -0.04
N ILE A 49 -12.00 -3.10 -0.18
CA ILE A 49 -11.97 -1.88 -0.98
C ILE A 49 -10.93 -0.90 -0.43
N LEU A 50 -10.86 -0.70 0.89
CA LEU A 50 -9.85 0.16 1.51
C LEU A 50 -8.43 -0.34 1.19
N ALA A 51 -8.20 -1.65 1.19
CA ALA A 51 -6.91 -2.21 0.78
C ALA A 51 -6.59 -1.94 -0.70
N ILE A 52 -7.55 -2.13 -1.61
CA ILE A 52 -7.39 -1.83 -3.04
C ILE A 52 -7.03 -0.34 -3.24
N VAL A 53 -7.74 0.55 -2.55
CA VAL A 53 -7.47 1.99 -2.60
C VAL A 53 -6.09 2.31 -2.00
N ALA A 54 -5.72 1.68 -0.88
CA ALA A 54 -4.41 1.86 -0.26
C ALA A 54 -3.27 1.53 -1.23
N PHE A 55 -3.34 0.36 -1.88
CA PHE A 55 -2.39 -0.05 -2.91
C PHE A 55 -2.37 0.89 -4.11
N THR A 56 -3.53 1.34 -4.58
CA THR A 56 -3.64 2.23 -5.75
C THR A 56 -3.05 3.62 -5.48
N LEU A 57 -3.20 4.15 -4.27
CA LEU A 57 -2.66 5.46 -3.88
C LEU A 57 -1.15 5.44 -3.64
N LEU A 58 -0.59 4.29 -3.28
CA LEU A 58 0.82 4.14 -2.97
C LEU A 58 1.76 4.63 -4.10
N PRO A 59 1.66 4.18 -5.37
CA PRO A 59 2.54 4.63 -6.44
C PRO A 59 2.36 6.12 -6.76
N ILE A 60 1.16 6.69 -6.58
CA ILE A 60 0.92 8.14 -6.70
C ILE A 60 1.75 8.90 -5.66
N GLY A 61 1.82 8.36 -4.45
CA GLY A 61 2.68 8.85 -3.39
C GLY A 61 4.18 8.77 -3.74
N LEU A 62 4.62 7.62 -4.23
CA LEU A 62 6.02 7.38 -4.59
C LEU A 62 6.48 8.20 -5.80
N LEU A 63 5.58 8.52 -6.75
CA LEU A 63 5.87 9.43 -7.87
C LEU A 63 6.34 10.80 -7.39
N GLY A 64 5.83 11.30 -6.27
CA GLY A 64 6.31 12.55 -5.67
C GLY A 64 7.77 12.46 -5.23
N LEU A 65 8.17 11.32 -4.68
CA LEU A 65 9.55 11.04 -4.26
C LEU A 65 10.49 10.84 -5.45
N HIS A 66 10.08 10.17 -6.51
CA HIS A 66 10.90 10.12 -7.72
C HIS A 66 11.10 11.52 -8.34
N ASN A 67 10.02 12.29 -8.45
CA ASN A 67 10.08 13.64 -9.01
C ASN A 67 10.99 14.58 -8.20
N SER A 68 10.99 14.46 -6.87
CA SER A 68 11.86 15.26 -6.00
C SER A 68 13.33 14.83 -6.06
N LEU A 69 13.64 13.69 -6.67
CA LEU A 69 14.99 13.15 -6.85
C LEU A 69 15.55 13.36 -8.27
N GLN A 70 14.82 14.07 -9.12
CA GLN A 70 15.32 14.45 -10.44
C GLN A 70 16.65 15.20 -10.33
N GLY A 71 17.56 14.89 -11.26
CA GLY A 71 18.92 15.43 -11.29
C GLY A 71 19.89 14.84 -10.25
N THR A 72 19.50 13.80 -9.50
CA THR A 72 20.40 13.07 -8.59
C THR A 72 20.89 11.77 -9.21
N ALA A 73 22.02 11.25 -8.71
CA ALA A 73 22.57 9.96 -9.16
C ALA A 73 21.62 8.77 -8.91
N VAL A 74 20.67 8.89 -7.97
CA VAL A 74 19.72 7.83 -7.60
C VAL A 74 18.39 7.89 -8.39
N ASN A 75 18.26 8.82 -9.34
CA ASN A 75 17.01 9.03 -10.08
C ASN A 75 16.54 7.78 -10.84
N SER A 76 17.46 7.08 -11.51
CA SER A 76 17.14 5.83 -12.23
C SER A 76 16.65 4.74 -11.29
N LEU A 77 17.22 4.66 -10.08
CA LEU A 77 16.84 3.69 -9.06
C LEU A 77 15.42 3.97 -8.54
N ALA A 78 15.11 5.24 -8.29
CA ALA A 78 13.77 5.69 -7.90
C ALA A 78 12.72 5.38 -8.98
N TYR A 79 13.07 5.55 -10.26
CA TYR A 79 12.20 5.21 -11.38
C TYR A 79 11.85 3.72 -11.40
N TRP A 80 12.85 2.84 -11.34
CA TRP A 80 12.62 1.40 -11.33
C TRP A 80 11.84 0.93 -10.10
N ALA A 81 12.04 1.53 -8.93
CA ALA A 81 11.22 1.26 -7.76
C ALA A 81 9.72 1.50 -8.04
N ILE A 82 9.38 2.58 -8.75
CA ILE A 82 7.98 2.87 -9.11
C ILE A 82 7.45 1.88 -10.14
N VAL A 83 8.22 1.54 -11.16
CA VAL A 83 7.82 0.56 -12.17
C VAL A 83 7.52 -0.79 -11.52
N LEU A 84 8.42 -1.27 -10.66
CA LEU A 84 8.23 -2.52 -9.91
C LEU A 84 7.02 -2.44 -8.96
N CYS A 85 6.82 -1.30 -8.31
CA CYS A 85 5.65 -1.07 -7.46
C CYS A 85 4.34 -1.15 -8.26
N LEU A 86 4.27 -0.49 -9.42
CA LEU A 86 3.09 -0.51 -10.30
C LEU A 86 2.77 -1.91 -10.81
N ILE A 87 3.78 -2.65 -11.30
CA ILE A 87 3.61 -4.03 -11.76
C ILE A 87 3.19 -4.92 -10.58
N GLY A 88 3.86 -4.77 -9.43
CA GLY A 88 3.56 -5.54 -8.22
C GLY A 88 2.12 -5.35 -7.74
N ILE A 89 1.64 -4.10 -7.70
CA ILE A 89 0.23 -3.79 -7.41
C ILE A 89 -0.69 -4.40 -8.46
N GLY A 90 -0.39 -4.23 -9.75
CA GLY A 90 -1.21 -4.79 -10.84
C GLY A 90 -1.39 -6.31 -10.75
N LEU A 91 -0.36 -7.03 -10.29
CA LEU A 91 -0.43 -8.48 -10.05
C LEU A 91 -1.10 -8.85 -8.72
N THR A 92 -1.09 -7.97 -7.72
CA THR A 92 -1.67 -8.17 -6.39
C THR A 92 -3.18 -7.94 -6.38
N LEU A 93 -3.65 -6.89 -7.07
CA LEU A 93 -5.05 -6.46 -7.03
C LEU A 93 -6.09 -7.49 -7.50
N PRO A 94 -5.83 -8.39 -8.48
CA PRO A 94 -6.80 -9.39 -8.88
C PRO A 94 -7.27 -10.30 -7.73
N ILE A 95 -6.37 -10.73 -6.85
CA ILE A 95 -6.75 -11.51 -5.65
C ILE A 95 -7.57 -10.64 -4.70
N TYR A 96 -7.21 -9.38 -4.48
CA TYR A 96 -8.04 -8.48 -3.68
C TYR A 96 -9.44 -8.28 -4.29
N GLY A 97 -9.58 -8.23 -5.61
CA GLY A 97 -10.88 -8.22 -6.28
C GLY A 97 -11.67 -9.51 -6.05
N GLY A 98 -11.02 -10.67 -6.12
CA GLY A 98 -11.60 -11.96 -5.78
C GLY A 98 -12.06 -12.05 -4.33
N GLU A 99 -11.24 -11.58 -3.38
CA GLU A 99 -11.61 -11.46 -1.97
C GLU A 99 -12.80 -10.52 -1.79
N THR A 100 -12.79 -9.37 -2.46
CA THR A 100 -13.81 -8.33 -2.27
C THR A 100 -15.16 -8.76 -2.80
N PHE A 101 -15.22 -9.18 -4.07
CA PHE A 101 -16.49 -9.41 -4.76
C PHE A 101 -16.83 -10.90 -4.85
N GLY A 102 -15.83 -11.74 -5.10
CA GLY A 102 -16.02 -13.19 -5.24
C GLY A 102 -16.42 -13.84 -3.92
N LEU A 103 -15.65 -13.61 -2.86
CA LEU A 103 -15.98 -14.21 -1.55
C LEU A 103 -17.26 -13.62 -0.96
N HIS A 104 -17.54 -12.34 -1.20
CA HIS A 104 -18.79 -11.72 -0.77
C HIS A 104 -20.00 -12.42 -1.38
N ALA A 105 -20.01 -12.63 -2.70
CA ALA A 105 -21.08 -13.37 -3.39
C ALA A 105 -21.18 -14.83 -2.92
N ILE A 106 -20.05 -15.50 -2.69
CA ILE A 106 -20.03 -16.86 -2.10
C ILE A 106 -20.65 -16.87 -0.71
N GLY A 107 -20.33 -15.88 0.13
CA GLY A 107 -20.88 -15.73 1.47
C GLY A 107 -22.39 -15.54 1.45
N GLU A 108 -22.90 -14.61 0.64
CA GLU A 108 -24.34 -14.36 0.49
C GLU A 108 -25.09 -15.63 0.06
N GLU A 109 -24.55 -16.35 -0.92
CA GLU A 109 -25.18 -17.56 -1.43
C GLU A 109 -25.13 -18.71 -0.41
N ALA A 110 -24.01 -18.87 0.31
CA ALA A 110 -23.87 -19.86 1.37
C ALA A 110 -24.88 -19.63 2.51
N ILE A 111 -25.11 -18.37 2.90
CA ILE A 111 -26.13 -18.01 3.90
C ILE A 111 -27.53 -18.31 3.36
N ARG A 112 -27.83 -17.92 2.11
CA ARG A 112 -29.13 -18.16 1.48
C ARG A 112 -29.48 -19.64 1.43
N GLN A 113 -28.53 -20.48 1.06
CA GLN A 113 -28.68 -21.94 0.98
C GLN A 113 -28.50 -22.64 2.34
N ARG A 114 -28.06 -21.93 3.38
CA ARG A 114 -27.70 -22.49 4.70
C ARG A 114 -26.71 -23.65 4.61
N THR A 115 -25.72 -23.54 3.73
CA THR A 115 -24.72 -24.59 3.48
C THR A 115 -23.30 -24.04 3.61
N THR A 116 -22.39 -24.86 4.13
CA THR A 116 -20.95 -24.56 4.15
C THR A 116 -20.23 -25.04 2.91
N THR A 117 -20.88 -25.86 2.06
CA THR A 117 -20.24 -26.42 0.85
C THR A 117 -19.68 -25.33 -0.07
N LEU A 118 -20.42 -24.23 -0.25
CA LEU A 118 -19.97 -23.11 -1.08
C LEU A 118 -18.80 -22.34 -0.48
N VAL A 119 -18.66 -22.32 0.86
CA VAL A 119 -17.55 -21.64 1.56
C VAL A 119 -16.20 -22.23 1.15
N SER A 120 -16.15 -23.53 0.81
CA SER A 120 -14.94 -24.19 0.31
C SER A 120 -14.40 -23.59 -1.00
N LEU A 121 -15.25 -22.93 -1.81
CA LEU A 121 -14.81 -22.24 -3.03
C LEU A 121 -13.90 -21.05 -2.71
N ALA A 122 -13.90 -20.54 -1.47
CA ALA A 122 -12.97 -19.50 -1.07
C ALA A 122 -11.50 -19.93 -1.21
N THR A 123 -11.20 -21.19 -0.93
CA THR A 123 -9.85 -21.75 -1.15
C THR A 123 -9.50 -21.77 -2.64
N VAL A 124 -10.47 -22.05 -3.51
CA VAL A 124 -10.27 -22.05 -4.97
C VAL A 124 -9.90 -20.63 -5.44
N VAL A 125 -10.65 -19.62 -5.01
CA VAL A 125 -10.38 -18.19 -5.31
C VAL A 125 -8.97 -17.78 -4.88
N ARG A 126 -8.48 -18.30 -3.75
CA ARG A 126 -7.17 -18.00 -3.16
C ARG A 126 -6.04 -18.90 -3.65
N SER A 127 -6.27 -19.72 -4.68
CA SER A 127 -5.31 -20.73 -5.14
C SER A 127 -4.94 -20.56 -6.61
N GLY A 128 -4.10 -21.47 -7.11
CA GLY A 128 -3.75 -21.54 -8.53
C GLY A 128 -3.01 -20.30 -9.05
N ALA A 129 -3.32 -19.89 -10.28
CA ALA A 129 -2.65 -18.79 -10.96
C ALA A 129 -2.82 -17.44 -10.23
N GLY A 130 -3.98 -17.19 -9.62
CA GLY A 130 -4.22 -15.97 -8.86
C GLY A 130 -3.27 -15.85 -7.67
N LEU A 131 -3.06 -16.95 -6.93
CA LEU A 131 -2.09 -17.00 -5.83
C LEU A 131 -0.66 -16.76 -6.32
N ALA A 132 -0.26 -17.37 -7.44
CA ALA A 132 1.06 -17.17 -8.01
C ALA A 132 1.30 -15.70 -8.41
N MET A 133 0.33 -15.08 -9.09
CA MET A 133 0.38 -13.65 -9.44
C MET A 133 0.48 -12.78 -8.19
N PHE A 134 -0.31 -13.08 -7.16
CA PHE A 134 -0.30 -12.34 -5.90
C PHE A 134 1.05 -12.43 -5.19
N LEU A 135 1.64 -13.63 -5.06
CA LEU A 135 2.94 -13.81 -4.42
C LEU A 135 4.07 -13.12 -5.19
N VAL A 136 4.06 -13.21 -6.52
CA VAL A 136 5.02 -12.46 -7.37
C VAL A 136 4.80 -10.96 -7.21
N GLY A 137 3.55 -10.50 -7.18
CA GLY A 137 3.20 -9.10 -6.96
C GLY A 137 3.74 -8.55 -5.64
N LEU A 138 3.54 -9.28 -4.54
CA LEU A 138 4.08 -8.91 -3.23
C LEU A 138 5.61 -8.93 -3.19
N LEU A 139 6.25 -9.89 -3.87
CA LEU A 139 7.71 -9.93 -3.97
C LEU A 139 8.25 -8.69 -4.71
N LEU A 140 7.62 -8.31 -5.82
CA LEU A 140 7.99 -7.09 -6.55
C LEU A 140 7.79 -5.83 -5.69
N LEU A 141 6.75 -5.78 -4.88
CA LEU A 141 6.52 -4.68 -3.94
C LEU A 141 7.59 -4.62 -2.84
N ALA A 142 8.01 -5.76 -2.30
CA ALA A 142 9.10 -5.82 -1.35
C ALA A 142 10.42 -5.32 -1.96
N ILE A 143 10.75 -5.78 -3.18
CA ILE A 143 11.94 -5.32 -3.93
C ILE A 143 11.85 -3.81 -4.18
N ALA A 144 10.71 -3.32 -4.66
CA ALA A 144 10.48 -1.90 -4.89
C ALA A 144 10.71 -1.05 -3.63
N ALA A 145 10.20 -1.51 -2.48
CA ALA A 145 10.34 -0.81 -1.21
C ALA A 145 11.79 -0.81 -0.69
N ILE A 146 12.54 -1.90 -0.87
CA ILE A 146 13.97 -1.97 -0.55
C ILE A 146 14.76 -0.99 -1.42
N ILE A 147 14.54 -1.01 -2.74
CA ILE A 147 15.17 -0.09 -3.69
C ILE A 147 14.85 1.37 -3.32
N LEU A 148 13.62 1.65 -2.90
CA LEU A 148 13.21 2.96 -2.43
C LEU A 148 13.95 3.39 -1.16
N ALA A 149 14.10 2.49 -0.19
CA ALA A 149 14.85 2.78 1.04
C ALA A 149 16.33 3.08 0.74
N ILE A 150 16.95 2.32 -0.17
CA ILE A 150 18.31 2.58 -0.65
C ILE A 150 18.39 3.95 -1.33
N THR A 151 17.42 4.26 -2.19
CA THR A 151 17.32 5.56 -2.88
C THR A 151 17.24 6.72 -1.86
N ILE A 152 16.37 6.60 -0.86
CA ILE A 152 16.23 7.58 0.24
C ILE A 152 17.56 7.76 0.97
N TRP A 153 18.20 6.65 1.33
CA TRP A 153 19.45 6.63 2.09
C TRP A 153 20.59 7.33 1.36
N TRP A 154 20.74 7.09 0.06
CA TRP A 154 21.81 7.67 -0.77
C TRP A 154 21.48 9.05 -1.34
N SER A 155 20.22 9.47 -1.32
CA SER A 155 19.81 10.77 -1.90
C SER A 155 20.39 11.99 -1.18
N GLY A 156 20.68 11.88 0.11
CA GLY A 156 21.05 13.02 0.97
C GLY A 156 19.95 14.07 1.16
N ARG A 157 18.77 13.92 0.55
CA ARG A 157 17.65 14.89 0.61
C ARG A 157 16.64 14.58 1.73
N TYR A 158 16.64 13.35 2.23
CA TYR A 158 15.68 12.85 3.21
C TYR A 158 16.40 12.27 4.43
N PRO A 159 15.73 12.19 5.60
CA PRO A 159 16.27 11.42 6.72
C PRO A 159 16.57 9.99 6.28
N LYS A 160 17.82 9.53 6.47
CA LYS A 160 18.33 8.27 5.91
C LYS A 160 17.45 7.06 6.25
N TRP A 161 16.93 7.02 7.47
CA TRP A 161 16.13 5.92 8.00
C TRP A 161 14.65 5.96 7.60
N SER A 162 14.17 7.03 6.95
CA SER A 162 12.73 7.19 6.69
C SER A 162 12.14 6.14 5.75
N GLY A 163 12.96 5.50 4.90
CA GLY A 163 12.54 4.39 4.04
C GLY A 163 12.52 3.02 4.73
N VAL A 164 13.17 2.86 5.88
CA VAL A 164 13.36 1.53 6.50
C VAL A 164 12.05 0.92 7.00
N PRO A 165 11.18 1.63 7.74
CA PRO A 165 9.90 1.06 8.17
C PRO A 165 9.01 0.64 6.99
N PHE A 166 9.05 1.41 5.89
CA PHE A 166 8.30 1.07 4.67
C PHE A 166 8.83 -0.19 4.00
N ALA A 167 10.15 -0.32 3.86
CA ALA A 167 10.79 -1.53 3.31
C ALA A 167 10.51 -2.77 4.16
N LEU A 168 10.59 -2.64 5.49
CA LEU A 168 10.25 -3.72 6.41
C LEU A 168 8.77 -4.10 6.30
N GLY A 169 7.87 -3.11 6.29
CA GLY A 169 6.44 -3.34 6.13
C GLY A 169 6.12 -4.09 4.83
N MET A 170 6.67 -3.65 3.71
CA MET A 170 6.45 -4.33 2.42
C MET A 170 7.14 -5.70 2.33
N GLY A 171 8.33 -5.85 2.91
CA GLY A 171 9.02 -7.15 2.99
C GLY A 171 8.28 -8.17 3.86
N LEU A 172 7.64 -7.71 4.94
CA LEU A 172 6.86 -8.54 5.85
C LEU A 172 5.39 -8.74 5.40
N TYR A 173 5.02 -8.23 4.22
CA TYR A 173 3.65 -8.32 3.72
C TYR A 173 3.20 -9.76 3.48
N THR A 174 4.07 -10.63 2.96
CA THR A 174 3.74 -12.06 2.81
C THR A 174 3.68 -12.79 4.16
N PRO A 175 4.69 -12.66 5.06
CA PRO A 175 4.64 -13.25 6.39
C PRO A 175 3.39 -12.91 7.22
N GLN A 176 2.85 -11.69 7.10
CA GLN A 176 1.71 -11.28 7.94
C GLN A 176 0.49 -12.21 7.80
N PHE A 177 0.32 -12.86 6.65
CA PHE A 177 -0.85 -13.69 6.36
C PHE A 177 -0.91 -14.96 7.22
N PHE A 178 0.22 -15.39 7.79
CA PHE A 178 0.29 -16.53 8.71
C PHE A 178 -0.16 -16.20 10.14
N PHE A 179 -0.46 -14.94 10.42
CA PHE A 179 -0.81 -14.47 11.76
C PHE A 179 -2.24 -13.93 11.83
N GLY A 180 -2.78 -13.91 13.05
CA GLY A 180 -4.12 -13.40 13.35
C GLY A 180 -4.23 -11.88 13.28
N GLN A 181 -5.44 -11.38 13.53
CA GLN A 181 -5.80 -9.98 13.35
C GLN A 181 -4.87 -8.97 14.06
N PRO A 182 -4.45 -9.16 15.33
CA PRO A 182 -3.59 -8.18 16.00
C PRO A 182 -2.27 -7.92 15.25
N LEU A 183 -1.60 -8.99 14.77
CA LEU A 183 -0.33 -8.84 14.05
C LEU A 183 -0.53 -8.19 12.68
N ARG A 184 -1.66 -8.43 12.01
CA ARG A 184 -1.99 -7.75 10.75
C ARG A 184 -2.23 -6.26 10.95
N ILE A 185 -2.87 -5.86 12.06
CA ILE A 185 -3.01 -4.44 12.43
C ILE A 185 -1.63 -3.84 12.72
N THR A 186 -0.79 -4.52 13.50
CA THR A 186 0.58 -4.07 13.79
C THR A 186 1.42 -3.93 12.51
N HIS A 187 1.28 -4.86 11.57
CA HIS A 187 1.91 -4.77 10.25
C HIS A 187 1.41 -3.53 9.49
N GLY A 188 0.10 -3.29 9.45
CA GLY A 188 -0.48 -2.09 8.86
C GLY A 188 0.07 -0.80 9.48
N ILE A 189 0.26 -0.77 10.80
CA ILE A 189 0.86 0.37 11.53
C ILE A 189 2.32 0.57 11.09
N LEU A 190 3.11 -0.50 10.93
CA LEU A 190 4.48 -0.41 10.45
C LEU A 190 4.55 0.22 9.04
N VAL A 191 3.69 -0.24 8.13
CA VAL A 191 3.57 0.35 6.78
C VAL A 191 3.16 1.83 6.87
N ALA A 192 2.18 2.16 7.71
CA ALA A 192 1.69 3.52 7.91
C ALA A 192 2.80 4.46 8.42
N ILE A 193 3.60 4.03 9.39
CA ILE A 193 4.75 4.79 9.90
C ILE A 193 5.73 5.09 8.75
N GLY A 194 6.03 4.10 7.91
CA GLY A 194 6.88 4.28 6.73
C GLY A 194 6.32 5.31 5.75
N CYS A 195 5.04 5.17 5.38
CA CYS A 195 4.35 6.10 4.48
C CYS A 195 4.33 7.53 5.03
N LEU A 196 3.98 7.70 6.31
CA LEU A 196 3.90 9.00 6.97
C LEU A 196 5.28 9.68 7.05
N TRP A 197 6.33 8.93 7.37
CA TRP A 197 7.67 9.50 7.47
C TRP A 197 8.18 10.01 6.11
N ILE A 198 7.97 9.23 5.05
CA ILE A 198 8.29 9.65 3.68
C ILE A 198 7.44 10.87 3.28
N ALA A 199 6.14 10.88 3.60
CA ALA A 199 5.23 11.99 3.31
C ALA A 199 5.67 13.30 3.99
N VAL A 200 6.07 13.24 5.26
CA VAL A 200 6.62 14.39 6.00
C VAL A 200 7.89 14.91 5.33
N GLY A 201 8.76 14.00 4.87
CA GLY A 201 9.94 14.36 4.09
C GLY A 201 9.58 15.13 2.80
N LEU A 202 8.59 14.64 2.05
CA LEU A 202 8.11 15.29 0.83
C LEU A 202 7.53 16.68 1.11
N TRP A 203 6.77 16.81 2.20
CA TRP A 203 6.19 18.09 2.61
C TRP A 203 7.27 19.12 2.96
N ARG A 204 8.30 18.71 3.72
CA ARG A 204 9.44 19.57 4.07
C ARG A 204 10.21 20.04 2.84
N GLN A 205 10.49 19.14 1.89
CA GLN A 205 11.17 19.50 0.63
C GLN A 205 10.32 20.46 -0.21
N SER A 206 8.99 20.28 -0.24
CA SER A 206 8.10 21.19 -0.94
C SER A 206 8.12 22.60 -0.36
N ASN A 207 8.22 22.74 0.97
CA ASN A 207 8.26 24.05 1.63
C ASN A 207 9.60 24.76 1.41
N GLN A 208 10.72 24.04 1.41
CA GLN A 208 12.05 24.62 1.12
C GLN A 208 12.11 25.19 -0.31
N ASN A 209 11.55 24.48 -1.29
CA ASN A 209 11.48 24.96 -2.67
C ASN A 209 10.64 26.24 -2.83
N ILE A 210 9.66 26.48 -1.94
CA ILE A 210 8.86 27.72 -1.92
C ILE A 210 9.70 28.88 -1.39
N GLY A 211 10.39 28.68 -0.25
CA GLY A 211 11.23 29.72 0.35
C GLY A 211 12.31 30.23 -0.62
N TRP A 212 12.99 29.29 -1.30
CA TRP A 212 13.97 29.64 -2.33
C TRP A 212 13.38 30.48 -3.47
N LYS A 213 12.23 30.07 -4.01
CA LYS A 213 11.59 30.81 -5.12
C LYS A 213 11.19 32.23 -4.72
N LEU A 214 10.60 32.40 -3.54
CA LEU A 214 10.19 33.72 -3.05
C LEU A 214 11.40 34.65 -2.90
N GLN A 215 12.50 34.16 -2.31
CA GLN A 215 13.73 34.92 -2.15
C GLN A 215 14.39 35.28 -3.51
N SER A 216 14.34 34.39 -4.50
CA SER A 216 14.87 34.69 -5.83
C SER A 216 14.07 35.76 -6.58
N THR A 217 12.75 35.83 -6.36
CA THR A 217 11.89 36.85 -6.98
C THR A 217 12.11 38.22 -6.36
N THR A 218 12.25 38.31 -5.03
CA THR A 218 12.51 39.60 -4.35
C THR A 218 13.86 40.18 -4.75
N LEU A 219 14.89 39.34 -4.89
CA LEU A 219 16.22 39.79 -5.34
C LEU A 219 16.25 40.28 -6.80
N HIS A 220 15.31 39.85 -7.64
CA HIS A 220 15.19 40.32 -9.02
C HIS A 220 14.33 41.57 -9.17
N SER A 221 13.43 41.88 -8.22
CA SER A 221 12.65 43.12 -8.23
C SER A 221 13.41 44.33 -7.66
N GLU A 222 14.51 44.10 -6.94
CA GLU A 222 15.36 45.15 -6.34
C GLU A 222 16.54 45.57 -7.24
N ARG A 223 16.59 45.12 -8.50
CA ARG A 223 17.57 45.53 -9.52
C ARG A 223 16.86 46.15 -10.72
#